data_AF-A0A1I5VBF9-F1
#
_entry.id   AF-A0A1I5VBF9-F1
#
_cell.length_a   1.000
_cell.length_b   1.000
_cell.length_c   1.000
_cell.angle_alpha   90.00
_cell.angle_beta   90.00
_cell.angle_gamma   90.00
#
_symmetry.space_group_name_H-M   'P 1'
#
loop_
_entity.id
_entity.type
_entity.pdbx_description
1 polymer ?
#
loop_
_entity_poly.entity_id
_entity_poly.type
_entity_poly.pdbx_seq_one_letter_code
_entity_poly.pdbx_strand_id
1 'polypeptide(L)'
;MNGSSVTWQASSFDAPVESRLSHYGAGFPRFLKTIDTLSDMPIVAETARLEWAIAEALDTASLPPRTLTEFDGTDLGLSPDILLQPSLRLIISHWSILSVWMAHQQKTAVGENITWTRRPERVALWRSGNYVRLFLLDRASFAFWHSLKHGFGLEHATGRALALDPAFDLVSALVRLFRDRLVTNVRVAANSPSN
;
A
#
# COMPACT_ATOMS: atom_id res chain seq x y z
N MET A 1 -12.15 59.11 2.96
CA MET A 1 -11.33 57.92 3.25
C MET A 1 -11.73 56.87 2.23
N ASN A 2 -10.97 56.78 1.13
CA ASN A 2 -11.36 56.00 -0.05
C ASN A 2 -10.43 54.79 -0.18
N GLY A 3 -10.99 53.60 0.01
CA GLY A 3 -10.26 52.33 0.00
C GLY A 3 -9.94 51.90 -1.42
N SER A 4 -8.67 51.61 -1.67
CA SER A 4 -8.19 51.05 -2.94
C SER A 4 -8.49 49.55 -2.98
N SER A 5 -9.43 49.14 -3.84
CA SER A 5 -9.63 47.72 -4.19
C SER A 5 -8.59 47.30 -5.23
N VAL A 6 -7.84 46.24 -4.95
CA VAL A 6 -6.95 45.57 -5.91
C VAL A 6 -7.60 44.24 -6.30
N THR A 7 -8.04 44.15 -7.55
CA THR A 7 -8.56 42.92 -8.17
C THR A 7 -7.39 42.11 -8.72
N TRP A 8 -7.16 40.90 -8.20
CA TRP A 8 -6.20 39.96 -8.80
C TRP A 8 -6.91 39.14 -9.89
N GLN A 9 -6.47 39.34 -11.13
CA GLN A 9 -6.91 38.57 -12.29
C GLN A 9 -6.07 37.28 -12.33
N ALA A 10 -6.70 36.13 -12.09
CA ALA A 10 -6.03 34.84 -12.18
C ALA A 10 -5.64 34.56 -13.64
N SER A 11 -4.37 34.74 -13.96
CA SER A 11 -3.80 34.24 -15.22
C SER A 11 -4.00 32.72 -15.26
N SER A 12 -4.59 32.25 -16.35
CA SER A 12 -4.82 30.84 -16.66
C SER A 12 -3.49 30.08 -16.62
N PHE A 13 -3.16 29.50 -15.47
CA PHE A 13 -2.14 28.47 -15.39
C PHE A 13 -2.78 27.18 -15.91
N ASP A 14 -2.37 26.78 -17.11
CA ASP A 14 -2.52 25.40 -17.54
C ASP A 14 -1.98 24.50 -16.43
N ALA A 15 -2.85 23.65 -15.88
CA ALA A 15 -2.45 22.64 -14.92
C ALA A 15 -1.41 21.74 -15.62
N PRO A 16 -0.22 21.52 -15.03
CA PRO A 16 0.82 20.73 -15.68
C PRO A 16 0.29 19.32 -15.94
N VAL A 17 0.38 18.90 -17.21
CA VAL A 17 -0.19 17.65 -17.74
C VAL A 17 0.49 16.40 -17.14
N GLU A 18 1.63 16.55 -16.46
CA GLU A 18 2.33 15.46 -15.77
C GLU A 18 2.95 15.90 -14.44
N SER A 19 2.64 15.16 -13.37
CA SER A 19 3.21 15.34 -12.02
C SER A 19 4.67 14.87 -11.97
N ARG A 20 5.59 15.64 -12.55
CA ARG A 20 7.04 15.34 -12.58
C ARG A 20 7.72 15.38 -11.20
N LEU A 21 7.07 15.95 -10.18
CA LEU A 21 7.54 15.90 -8.79
C LEU A 21 7.50 14.47 -8.22
N SER A 22 6.62 13.62 -8.74
CA SER A 22 6.51 12.23 -8.28
C SER A 22 7.76 11.41 -8.60
N HIS A 23 8.33 11.55 -9.79
CA HIS A 23 9.52 10.79 -10.18
C HIS A 23 10.77 11.12 -9.35
N TYR A 24 10.89 12.36 -8.87
CA TYR A 24 11.98 12.74 -7.96
C TYR A 24 11.82 12.10 -6.58
N GLY A 25 10.60 11.99 -6.06
CA GLY A 25 10.34 11.35 -4.77
C GLY A 25 10.61 9.85 -4.75
N ALA A 26 10.40 9.14 -5.87
CA ALA A 26 10.68 7.70 -5.97
C ALA A 26 12.17 7.36 -5.76
N GLY A 27 13.07 8.22 -6.24
CA GLY A 27 14.52 8.08 -6.06
C GLY A 27 15.01 8.56 -4.69
N PHE A 28 14.21 9.37 -3.98
CA PHE A 28 14.64 10.06 -2.76
C PHE A 28 15.06 9.12 -1.62
N PRO A 29 14.34 8.01 -1.30
CA PRO A 29 14.80 7.05 -0.30
C PRO A 29 16.14 6.40 -0.64
N ARG A 30 16.40 6.14 -1.93
CA ARG A 30 17.66 5.56 -2.39
C ARG A 30 18.79 6.58 -2.33
N PHE A 31 18.51 7.84 -2.70
CA PHE A 31 19.44 8.94 -2.59
C PHE A 31 19.85 9.20 -1.13
N LEU A 32 18.92 9.15 -0.17
CA LEU A 32 19.24 9.30 1.26
C LEU A 32 20.24 8.25 1.76
N LYS A 33 20.23 7.02 1.21
CA LYS A 33 21.21 5.97 1.55
C LYS A 33 22.62 6.26 1.01
N THR A 34 22.75 7.16 0.03
CA THR A 34 24.03 7.54 -0.60
C THR A 34 24.70 8.74 0.06
N ILE A 35 24.05 9.38 1.03
CA ILE A 35 24.63 10.47 1.82
C ILE A 35 25.32 9.84 3.03
N ASP A 36 26.65 9.86 3.09
CA ASP A 36 27.45 9.22 4.14
C ASP A 36 27.00 9.58 5.56
N THR A 37 26.60 10.84 5.79
CA THR A 37 26.10 11.32 7.09
C THR A 37 24.76 10.71 7.51
N LEU A 38 24.01 10.13 6.57
CA LEU A 38 22.70 9.49 6.77
C LEU A 38 22.74 7.97 6.57
N SER A 39 23.84 7.43 6.07
CA SER A 39 24.05 5.98 5.92
C SER A 39 23.99 5.26 7.28
N ASP A 40 24.42 5.93 8.35
CA ASP A 40 24.31 5.46 9.74
C ASP A 40 22.92 5.62 10.35
N MET A 41 21.98 6.25 9.61
CA MET A 41 20.59 6.42 10.00
C MET A 41 19.65 5.75 9.00
N PRO A 42 19.60 4.39 8.95
CA PRO A 42 18.70 3.63 8.08
C PRO A 42 17.24 4.10 8.14
N ILE A 43 16.89 4.69 9.27
CA ILE A 43 15.56 5.15 9.59
C ILE A 43 15.04 6.30 8.74
N VAL A 44 15.92 7.20 8.29
CA VAL A 44 15.53 8.32 7.43
C VAL A 44 15.11 7.80 6.06
N ALA A 45 15.91 6.88 5.50
CA ALA A 45 15.61 6.24 4.23
C ALA A 45 14.38 5.33 4.30
N GLU A 46 14.21 4.58 5.40
CA GLU A 46 13.03 3.75 5.61
C GLU A 46 11.77 4.62 5.71
N THR A 47 11.78 5.67 6.53
CA THR A 47 10.65 6.61 6.68
C THR A 47 10.28 7.26 5.34
N ALA A 48 11.27 7.77 4.60
CA ALA A 48 11.05 8.34 3.28
C ALA A 48 10.41 7.33 2.31
N ARG A 49 10.79 6.04 2.38
CA ARG A 49 10.18 4.99 1.56
C ARG A 49 8.72 4.77 1.90
N LEU A 50 8.34 4.82 3.18
CA LEU A 50 6.94 4.70 3.59
C LEU A 50 6.13 5.90 3.14
N GLU A 51 6.61 7.12 3.37
CA GLU A 51 5.93 8.35 2.94
C GLU A 51 5.76 8.40 1.42
N TRP A 52 6.79 7.97 0.69
CA TRP A 52 6.71 7.85 -0.75
C TRP A 52 5.61 6.88 -1.19
N ALA A 53 5.55 5.69 -0.59
CA ALA A 53 4.51 4.72 -0.91
C ALA A 53 3.09 5.21 -0.55
N ILE A 54 2.95 6.01 0.51
CA ILE A 54 1.68 6.68 0.86
C ILE A 54 1.28 7.66 -0.25
N ALA A 55 2.21 8.51 -0.70
CA ALA A 55 1.96 9.45 -1.79
C ALA A 55 1.58 8.73 -3.10
N GLU A 56 2.30 7.67 -3.47
CA GLU A 56 1.97 6.86 -4.65
C GLU A 56 0.59 6.21 -4.54
N ALA A 57 0.23 5.69 -3.37
CA ALA A 57 -1.09 5.09 -3.16
C ALA A 57 -2.20 6.14 -3.32
N LEU A 58 -2.00 7.37 -2.82
CA LEU A 58 -2.93 8.48 -2.97
C LEU A 58 -3.03 9.00 -4.41
N ASP A 59 -1.95 8.94 -5.19
CA ASP A 59 -1.95 9.35 -6.60
C ASP A 59 -2.54 8.28 -7.52
N THR A 60 -2.56 7.03 -7.07
CA THR A 60 -3.14 5.92 -7.83
C THR A 60 -4.68 5.98 -7.83
N ALA A 61 -5.28 5.60 -8.96
CA ALA A 61 -6.73 5.46 -9.10
C ALA A 61 -7.31 4.49 -8.06
N SER A 62 -8.42 4.90 -7.43
CA SER A 62 -9.21 4.05 -6.55
C SER A 62 -10.34 3.43 -7.35
N LEU A 63 -10.34 2.11 -7.48
CA LEU A 63 -11.41 1.40 -8.18
C LEU A 63 -12.57 1.09 -7.21
N PRO A 64 -13.82 1.01 -7.70
CA PRO A 64 -14.94 0.59 -6.87
C PRO A 64 -14.69 -0.81 -6.28
N PRO A 65 -14.74 -0.97 -4.95
CA PRO A 65 -14.55 -2.26 -4.32
C PRO A 65 -15.78 -3.13 -4.49
N ARG A 66 -15.56 -4.43 -4.70
CA ARG A 66 -16.59 -5.45 -4.85
C ARG A 66 -16.91 -6.13 -3.51
N THR A 67 -18.15 -6.56 -3.33
CA THR A 67 -18.57 -7.37 -2.18
C THR A 67 -18.69 -8.84 -2.56
N LEU A 68 -18.60 -9.73 -1.57
CA LEU A 68 -18.76 -11.18 -1.77
C LEU A 68 -20.09 -11.52 -2.45
N THR A 69 -21.17 -10.83 -2.05
CA THR A 69 -22.53 -11.02 -2.57
C THR A 69 -22.67 -10.76 -4.07
N GLU A 70 -21.77 -10.00 -4.68
CA GLU A 70 -21.78 -9.76 -6.13
C GLU A 70 -21.38 -10.99 -6.94
N PHE A 71 -20.78 -12.00 -6.28
CA PHE A 71 -20.33 -13.24 -6.91
C PHE A 71 -21.17 -14.45 -6.49
N ASP A 72 -22.23 -14.24 -5.70
CA ASP A 72 -23.16 -15.30 -5.32
C ASP A 72 -23.80 -15.89 -6.59
N GLY A 73 -23.65 -17.20 -6.78
CA GLY A 73 -24.16 -17.91 -7.95
C GLY A 73 -23.33 -17.76 -9.24
N THR A 74 -22.17 -17.10 -9.18
CA THR A 74 -21.23 -17.04 -10.31
C THR A 74 -20.30 -18.26 -10.29
N ASP A 75 -20.20 -18.98 -11.40
CA ASP A 75 -19.17 -20.01 -11.56
C ASP A 75 -17.80 -19.37 -11.82
N LEU A 76 -17.00 -19.27 -10.76
CA LEU A 76 -15.66 -18.69 -10.77
C LEU A 76 -14.55 -19.76 -10.95
N GLY A 77 -14.94 -21.04 -11.07
CA GLY A 77 -14.02 -22.16 -11.04
C GLY A 77 -13.34 -22.38 -9.68
N LEU A 78 -12.41 -23.32 -9.63
CA LEU A 78 -11.74 -23.75 -8.39
C LEU A 78 -10.66 -22.76 -7.89
N SER A 79 -10.05 -21.99 -8.79
CA SER A 79 -9.00 -21.02 -8.46
C SER A 79 -9.17 -19.73 -9.28
N PRO A 80 -10.12 -18.85 -8.92
CA PRO A 80 -10.30 -17.59 -9.61
C PRO A 80 -9.13 -16.62 -9.40
N ASP A 81 -8.97 -15.72 -10.35
CA ASP A 81 -8.09 -14.55 -10.23
C ASP A 81 -8.79 -13.46 -9.41
N ILE A 82 -8.18 -13.08 -8.29
CA ILE A 82 -8.65 -11.99 -7.43
C ILE A 82 -7.83 -10.74 -7.74
N LEU A 83 -8.49 -9.70 -8.23
CA LEU A 83 -7.86 -8.43 -8.55
C LEU A 83 -8.00 -7.50 -7.34
N LEU A 84 -6.87 -6.95 -6.90
CA LEU A 84 -6.80 -6.05 -5.75
C LEU A 84 -6.78 -4.58 -6.18
N GLN A 85 -6.94 -3.67 -5.21
CA GLN A 85 -6.84 -2.22 -5.43
C GLN A 85 -5.49 -1.87 -6.06
N PRO A 86 -5.46 -1.09 -7.16
CA PRO A 86 -4.20 -0.66 -7.79
C PRO A 86 -3.32 0.17 -6.84
N SER A 87 -3.93 0.87 -5.88
CA SER A 87 -3.25 1.65 -4.85
C SER A 87 -2.56 0.79 -3.77
N LEU A 88 -2.76 -0.53 -3.76
CA LEU A 88 -2.11 -1.42 -2.79
C LEU A 88 -0.58 -1.38 -2.97
N ARG A 89 0.13 -1.08 -1.88
CA ARG A 89 1.58 -1.17 -1.75
C ARG A 89 1.91 -2.10 -0.59
N LEU A 90 2.98 -2.88 -0.76
CA LEU A 90 3.46 -3.85 0.20
C LEU A 90 4.94 -3.57 0.46
N ILE A 91 5.29 -3.38 1.72
CA ILE A 91 6.60 -2.92 2.16
C ILE A 91 7.11 -3.89 3.24
N ILE A 92 8.31 -4.42 3.04
CA ILE A 92 9.05 -5.11 4.10
C ILE A 92 10.11 -4.16 4.61
N SER A 93 10.12 -3.87 5.91
CA SER A 93 11.19 -3.15 6.60
C SER A 93 11.82 -4.05 7.67
N HIS A 94 13.11 -3.86 7.94
CA HIS A 94 13.79 -4.51 9.07
C HIS A 94 13.66 -3.73 10.37
N TRP A 95 12.95 -2.60 10.34
CA TRP A 95 12.76 -1.68 11.45
C TRP A 95 11.28 -1.49 11.74
N SER A 96 10.96 -1.04 12.96
CA SER A 96 9.61 -0.73 13.43
C SER A 96 9.03 0.55 12.80
N ILE A 97 9.01 0.60 11.47
CA ILE A 97 8.77 1.80 10.67
C ILE A 97 7.34 2.33 10.83
N LEU A 98 6.33 1.47 10.78
CA LEU A 98 4.93 1.89 10.82
C LEU A 98 4.55 2.31 12.23
N SER A 99 4.96 1.54 13.25
CA SER A 99 4.69 1.89 14.65
C SER A 99 5.21 3.29 14.99
N VAL A 100 6.41 3.63 14.50
CA VAL A 100 6.98 4.94 14.73
C VAL A 100 6.31 6.02 13.89
N TRP A 101 6.08 5.78 12.59
CA TRP A 101 5.38 6.75 11.75
C TRP A 101 3.99 7.10 12.32
N MET A 102 3.25 6.11 12.81
CA MET A 102 1.96 6.33 13.47
C MET A 102 2.06 7.15 14.75
N ALA A 103 3.11 6.96 15.56
CA ALA A 103 3.36 7.76 16.77
C ALA A 103 3.64 9.23 16.42
N HIS A 104 4.41 9.48 15.35
CA HIS A 104 4.68 10.84 14.86
C HIS A 104 3.39 11.54 14.36
N GLN A 105 2.49 10.82 13.68
CA GLN A 105 1.25 11.41 13.16
C GLN A 105 0.22 11.76 14.24
N GLN A 106 0.20 11.03 15.35
CA GLN A 106 -0.78 11.22 16.43
C GLN A 106 -0.46 12.43 17.32
N LYS A 107 0.62 13.18 17.05
CA LYS A 107 1.14 14.25 17.94
C LYS A 107 1.24 13.78 19.40
N THR A 108 1.51 12.49 19.63
CA THR A 108 1.72 11.99 20.97
C THR A 108 2.99 12.65 21.49
N ALA A 109 2.78 13.54 22.45
CA ALA A 109 3.71 14.36 23.21
C ALA A 109 5.19 14.28 22.77
N VAL A 110 5.72 15.43 22.34
CA VAL A 110 7.14 15.77 22.47
C VAL A 110 7.60 15.34 23.87
N GLY A 111 8.23 14.17 24.00
CA GLY A 111 8.61 13.63 25.31
C GLY A 111 8.65 12.10 25.45
N GLU A 112 7.88 11.34 24.66
CA GLU A 112 8.08 9.87 24.65
C GLU A 112 9.27 9.51 23.74
N ASN A 113 10.23 8.79 24.30
CA ASN A 113 11.38 8.27 23.57
C ASN A 113 10.89 7.23 22.55
N ILE A 114 10.54 7.69 21.35
CA ILE A 114 10.14 6.81 20.26
C ILE A 114 11.35 5.95 19.90
N THR A 115 11.33 4.72 20.42
CA THR A 115 12.47 3.81 20.32
C THR A 115 12.36 3.02 19.02
N TRP A 116 13.22 3.37 18.08
CA TRP A 116 13.35 2.63 16.83
C TRP A 116 13.99 1.26 17.12
N THR A 117 13.24 0.19 16.88
CA THR A 117 13.73 -1.16 17.15
C THR A 117 13.96 -1.89 15.83
N ARG A 118 15.02 -2.72 15.80
CA ARG A 118 15.31 -3.62 14.66
C ARG A 118 14.35 -4.81 14.67
N ARG A 119 13.08 -4.52 14.43
CA ARG A 119 11.99 -5.48 14.37
C ARG A 119 11.41 -5.47 12.96
N PRO A 120 11.38 -6.61 12.25
CA PRO A 120 10.90 -6.64 10.88
C PRO A 120 9.39 -6.41 10.83
N GLU A 121 8.98 -5.43 10.04
CA GLU A 121 7.58 -5.09 9.78
C GLU A 121 7.22 -5.34 8.32
N ARG A 122 5.99 -5.80 8.12
CA ARG A 122 5.39 -6.07 6.81
C ARG A 122 4.17 -5.19 6.69
N VAL A 123 4.35 -4.04 6.08
CA VAL A 123 3.33 -3.02 5.98
C VAL A 123 2.57 -3.22 4.67
N ALA A 124 1.26 -3.35 4.77
CA ALA A 124 0.35 -3.14 3.64
C ALA A 124 -0.27 -1.76 3.77
N LEU A 125 -0.35 -1.04 2.65
CA LEU A 125 -1.05 0.23 2.60
C LEU A 125 -1.81 0.39 1.28
N TRP A 126 -2.97 1.04 1.34
CA TRP A 126 -3.80 1.29 0.17
C TRP A 126 -4.69 2.52 0.38
N ARG A 127 -5.12 3.10 -0.72
CA ARG A 127 -6.03 4.24 -0.71
C ARG A 127 -7.46 3.78 -0.37
N SER A 128 -8.10 4.51 0.54
CA SER A 128 -9.51 4.36 0.91
C SER A 128 -10.15 5.75 0.89
N GLY A 129 -10.69 6.14 -0.27
CA GLY A 129 -11.18 7.50 -0.49
C GLY A 129 -10.03 8.50 -0.54
N ASN A 130 -10.05 9.51 0.35
CA ASN A 130 -9.01 10.54 0.43
C ASN A 130 -7.94 10.25 1.50
N TYR A 131 -7.96 9.05 2.08
CA TYR A 131 -7.04 8.63 3.13
C TYR A 131 -6.32 7.35 2.73
N VAL A 132 -5.17 7.08 3.37
CA VAL A 132 -4.46 5.79 3.25
C VAL A 132 -4.72 4.96 4.49
N ARG A 133 -5.08 3.70 4.27
CA ARG A 133 -5.07 2.68 5.32
C ARG A 133 -3.69 2.05 5.38
N LEU A 134 -3.16 1.85 6.58
CA LEU A 134 -1.92 1.14 6.83
C LEU A 134 -2.17 -0.02 7.80
N PHE A 135 -1.51 -1.15 7.55
CA PHE A 135 -1.71 -2.36 8.34
C PHE A 135 -0.44 -3.21 8.43
N LEU A 136 -0.17 -3.81 9.59
CA LEU A 136 0.91 -4.79 9.78
C LEU A 136 0.42 -6.21 9.49
N LEU A 137 1.00 -6.85 8.49
CA LEU A 137 0.77 -8.25 8.17
C LEU A 137 1.77 -9.15 8.87
N ASP A 138 1.35 -10.35 9.23
CA ASP A 138 2.27 -11.44 9.52
C ASP A 138 2.95 -11.94 8.23
N ARG A 139 3.83 -12.94 8.36
CA ARG A 139 4.60 -13.49 7.24
C ARG A 139 3.73 -14.15 6.18
N ALA A 140 2.77 -14.97 6.61
CA ALA A 140 1.92 -15.75 5.72
C ALA A 140 0.92 -14.84 5.00
N SER A 141 0.25 -13.94 5.73
CA SER A 141 -0.66 -12.96 5.14
C SER A 141 0.04 -12.04 4.13
N PHE A 142 1.27 -11.59 4.41
CA PHE A 142 2.03 -10.79 3.46
C PHE A 142 2.35 -11.57 2.18
N ALA A 143 2.78 -12.83 2.29
CA ALA A 143 3.08 -13.67 1.13
C ALA A 143 1.82 -13.94 0.30
N PHE A 144 0.67 -14.14 0.95
CA PHE A 144 -0.64 -14.27 0.30
C PHE A 144 -0.97 -13.01 -0.50
N TRP A 145 -0.96 -11.83 0.14
CA TRP A 145 -1.31 -10.56 -0.49
C TRP A 145 -0.34 -10.19 -1.61
N HIS A 146 0.95 -10.45 -1.42
CA HIS A 146 1.97 -10.25 -2.45
C HIS A 146 1.69 -11.11 -3.67
N SER A 147 1.38 -12.39 -3.49
CA SER A 147 1.13 -13.30 -4.60
C SER A 147 -0.09 -12.90 -5.42
N LEU A 148 -1.18 -12.51 -4.74
CA LEU A 148 -2.38 -11.99 -5.40
C LEU A 148 -2.12 -10.68 -6.14
N LYS A 149 -1.43 -9.72 -5.50
CA LYS A 149 -1.07 -8.43 -6.11
C LYS A 149 -0.26 -8.59 -7.41
N HIS A 150 0.58 -9.62 -7.48
CA HIS A 150 1.42 -9.91 -8.64
C HIS A 150 0.79 -10.87 -9.65
N GLY A 151 -0.47 -11.29 -9.44
CA GLY A 151 -1.20 -12.12 -10.39
C GLY A 151 -0.73 -13.57 -10.45
N PHE A 152 -0.09 -14.10 -9.41
CA PHE A 152 0.35 -15.51 -9.38
C PHE A 152 -0.81 -16.50 -9.15
N GLY A 153 -2.03 -16.02 -8.93
CA GLY A 153 -3.22 -16.84 -8.73
C GLY A 153 -3.48 -17.22 -7.27
N LEU A 154 -4.72 -17.63 -6.98
CA LEU A 154 -5.19 -17.95 -5.63
C LEU A 154 -4.53 -19.22 -5.06
N GLU A 155 -4.38 -20.25 -5.88
CA GLU A 155 -3.72 -21.50 -5.47
C GLU A 155 -2.26 -21.26 -5.04
N HIS A 156 -1.49 -20.56 -5.88
CA HIS A 156 -0.10 -20.21 -5.56
C HIS A 156 -0.02 -19.37 -4.28
N ALA A 157 -0.88 -18.35 -4.15
CA ALA A 157 -0.92 -17.49 -2.98
C ALA A 157 -1.18 -18.31 -1.70
N THR A 158 -2.14 -19.22 -1.75
CA THR A 158 -2.50 -20.13 -0.65
C THR A 158 -1.34 -21.04 -0.29
N GLY A 159 -0.72 -21.70 -1.28
CA GLY A 159 0.42 -22.59 -1.06
C GLY A 159 1.62 -21.87 -0.43
N ARG A 160 1.90 -20.64 -0.87
CA ARG A 160 2.97 -19.81 -0.29
C ARG A 160 2.68 -19.41 1.16
N ALA A 161 1.43 -19.11 1.49
CA ALA A 161 1.03 -18.78 2.85
C ALA A 161 1.13 -19.99 3.78
N LEU A 162 0.60 -21.15 3.37
CA LEU A 162 0.65 -22.40 4.13
C LEU A 162 2.08 -22.91 4.35
N ALA A 163 2.98 -22.70 3.38
CA ALA A 163 4.39 -23.04 3.53
C ALA A 163 5.11 -22.20 4.61
N LEU A 164 4.60 -21.00 4.91
CA LEU A 164 5.12 -20.12 5.96
C LEU A 164 4.42 -20.34 7.30
N ASP A 165 3.13 -20.66 7.27
CA ASP A 165 2.30 -20.95 8.43
C ASP A 165 1.27 -22.04 8.08
N PRO A 166 1.47 -23.29 8.54
CA PRO A 166 0.52 -24.38 8.30
C PRO A 166 -0.88 -24.13 8.89
N ALA A 167 -1.03 -23.20 9.83
CA ALA A 167 -2.31 -22.82 10.43
C ALA A 167 -2.99 -21.66 9.67
N PHE A 168 -2.47 -21.23 8.52
CA PHE A 168 -3.03 -20.13 7.74
C PHE A 168 -4.48 -20.41 7.33
N ASP A 169 -5.40 -19.58 7.83
CA ASP A 169 -6.82 -19.64 7.50
C ASP A 169 -7.13 -18.83 6.23
N LEU A 170 -7.25 -19.55 5.11
CA LEU A 170 -7.60 -18.99 3.82
C LEU A 170 -8.95 -18.25 3.84
N VAL A 171 -9.95 -18.79 4.53
CA VAL A 171 -11.30 -18.21 4.55
C VAL A 171 -11.25 -16.86 5.23
N SER A 172 -10.62 -16.79 6.40
CA SER A 172 -10.42 -15.52 7.12
C SER A 172 -9.61 -14.51 6.29
N ALA A 173 -8.56 -14.97 5.59
CA ALA A 173 -7.75 -14.12 4.73
C ALA A 173 -8.54 -13.54 3.55
N LEU A 174 -9.39 -14.35 2.90
CA LEU A 174 -10.27 -13.91 1.81
C LEU A 174 -11.34 -12.94 2.31
N VAL A 175 -12.09 -13.30 3.36
CA VAL A 175 -13.09 -12.43 3.98
C VAL A 175 -12.50 -11.07 4.33
N ARG A 176 -11.25 -11.05 4.80
CA ARG A 176 -10.55 -9.83 5.11
C ARG A 176 -10.30 -8.93 3.89
N LEU A 177 -9.92 -9.48 2.74
CA LEU A 177 -9.73 -8.68 1.52
C LEU A 177 -11.02 -7.93 1.12
N PHE A 178 -12.17 -8.59 1.22
CA PHE A 178 -13.46 -7.97 0.94
C PHE A 178 -13.87 -6.95 2.00
N ARG A 179 -13.71 -7.29 3.29
CA ARG A 179 -13.98 -6.39 4.42
C ARG A 179 -13.16 -5.10 4.33
N ASP A 180 -11.90 -5.22 3.94
CA ASP A 180 -10.95 -4.11 3.78
C ASP A 180 -11.14 -3.36 2.45
N ARG A 181 -12.14 -3.74 1.64
CA ARG A 181 -12.49 -3.15 0.34
C ARG A 181 -11.32 -3.17 -0.65
N LEU A 182 -10.49 -4.20 -0.55
CA LEU A 182 -9.31 -4.39 -1.41
C LEU A 182 -9.65 -5.07 -2.73
N VAL A 183 -10.72 -5.86 -2.81
CA VAL A 183 -11.08 -6.58 -4.03
C VAL A 183 -11.78 -5.63 -5.01
N THR A 184 -11.27 -5.54 -6.23
CA THR A 184 -11.83 -4.70 -7.31
C THR A 184 -12.53 -5.54 -8.37
N ASN A 185 -12.14 -6.81 -8.50
CA ASN A 185 -12.80 -7.78 -9.37
C ASN A 185 -12.41 -9.21 -8.96
N VAL A 186 -13.27 -10.17 -9.31
CA VAL A 186 -12.95 -11.60 -9.27
C VAL A 186 -13.35 -12.17 -10.62
N ARG A 187 -12.43 -12.89 -11.28
CA ARG A 187 -12.68 -13.48 -12.59
C ARG A 187 -12.17 -14.90 -12.63
N VAL A 188 -12.73 -15.71 -13.53
CA VAL A 188 -12.18 -17.04 -13.83
C VAL A 188 -10.71 -16.86 -14.23
N ALA A 189 -9.84 -17.73 -13.70
CA ALA A 189 -8.43 -17.72 -14.09
C ALA A 189 -8.33 -17.90 -15.61
N ALA A 190 -7.51 -17.07 -16.25
CA ALA A 190 -7.24 -17.27 -17.66
C ALA A 190 -6.50 -18.61 -17.78
N ASN A 191 -7.17 -19.64 -18.31
CA ASN A 191 -6.51 -20.90 -18.66
C ASN A 191 -5.32 -20.54 -19.54
N SER A 192 -4.11 -20.64 -19.01
CA SER A 192 -2.93 -20.64 -19.88
C SER A 192 -3.06 -21.90 -20.72
N PRO A 193 -3.11 -21.81 -22.07
CA PRO A 193 -3.03 -23.01 -22.87
C PRO A 193 -1.68 -23.66 -22.53
N SER A 194 -1.74 -24.87 -22.00
CA SER A 194 -0.58 -25.74 -21.84
C SER A 194 0.12 -25.85 -23.20
N ASN A 195 1.37 -25.38 -23.26
CA ASN A 195 2.28 -25.64 -24.36
C ASN A 195 3.18 -26.83 -23.99
#